data_AF-A0A9P6G8L1-F1
#
_entry.id   AF-A0A9P6G8L1-F1
#
_cell.length_a   1.000
_cell.length_b   1.000
_cell.length_c   1.000
_cell.angle_alpha   90.00
_cell.angle_beta   90.00
_cell.angle_gamma   90.00
#
_symmetry.space_group_name_H-M   'P 1'
#
loop_
_entity.id
_entity.type
_entity.pdbx_description
1 polymer ?
#
loop_
_entity_poly.entity_id
_entity_poly.type
_entity_poly.pdbx_seq_one_letter_code
_entity_poly.pdbx_strand_id
1 'polypeptide(L)'
;MGHNGNWFVGYNEMKTPRGIIGYDFRGHTPPKNGTSRVLDGMKWKITGNLGGEDFQGGRRGSLNEGALWVERNGYNLPGAPTESWEASKGPSTALQKPGVTFYTATFTLAIPLSIDVPLSFVFYGDAFNGKRKDWRAQLWVNGYHFGKFANGIGP
;
A
#
# COMPACT_ATOMS: atom_id res chain seq x y z
N MET A 1 0.85 -6.39 -4.52
CA MET A 1 0.95 -7.72 -5.15
C MET A 1 2.05 -7.80 -6.22
N GLY A 2 2.94 -6.79 -6.37
CA GLY A 2 4.11 -6.88 -7.26
C GLY A 2 3.79 -6.93 -8.77
N HIS A 3 4.84 -6.96 -9.59
CA HIS A 3 4.77 -7.36 -11.00
C HIS A 3 4.68 -8.88 -11.13
N ASN A 4 4.18 -9.36 -12.26
CA ASN A 4 4.15 -10.79 -12.55
C ASN A 4 5.58 -11.29 -12.81
N GLY A 5 5.81 -12.58 -12.58
CA GLY A 5 6.97 -13.26 -13.16
C GLY A 5 6.90 -13.30 -14.69
N ASN A 6 7.98 -13.73 -15.33
CA ASN A 6 8.03 -13.94 -16.78
C ASN A 6 8.67 -15.30 -17.09
N TRP A 7 7.96 -16.37 -16.75
CA TRP A 7 8.49 -17.73 -16.78
C TRP A 7 8.74 -18.23 -18.21
N PHE A 8 7.84 -17.93 -19.14
CA PHE A 8 7.92 -18.39 -20.52
C PHE A 8 8.60 -17.35 -21.42
N VAL A 9 9.70 -17.74 -22.06
CA VAL A 9 10.38 -16.91 -23.07
C VAL A 9 9.45 -16.66 -24.25
N GLY A 10 9.41 -15.43 -24.75
CA GLY A 10 8.50 -14.99 -25.80
C GLY A 10 7.16 -14.45 -25.27
N TYR A 11 6.80 -14.77 -24.03
CA TYR A 11 5.71 -14.09 -23.33
C TYR A 11 6.24 -12.85 -22.60
N ASN A 12 5.38 -11.84 -22.46
CA ASN A 12 5.70 -10.55 -21.83
C ASN A 12 4.81 -10.30 -20.60
N GLU A 13 4.57 -11.34 -19.79
CA GLU A 13 3.68 -11.29 -18.63
C GLU A 13 4.13 -10.26 -17.59
N MET A 14 5.44 -10.09 -17.41
CA MET A 14 5.98 -9.06 -16.51
C MET A 14 5.63 -7.63 -16.96
N LYS A 15 5.42 -7.42 -18.27
CA LYS A 15 4.97 -6.13 -18.84
C LYS A 15 3.48 -5.88 -18.63
N THR A 16 2.74 -6.78 -17.98
CA THR A 16 1.35 -6.52 -17.59
C THR A 16 1.30 -5.24 -16.73
N PRO A 17 0.60 -4.19 -17.17
CA PRO A 17 0.62 -2.91 -16.48
C PRO A 17 -0.05 -2.99 -15.10
N ARG A 18 0.14 -1.93 -14.31
CA ARG A 18 -0.56 -1.69 -13.05
C ARG A 18 -1.22 -0.32 -13.11
N GLY A 19 -2.50 -0.24 -12.73
CA GLY A 19 -3.27 0.99 -12.80
C GLY A 19 -4.54 0.82 -13.64
N ILE A 20 -4.96 1.90 -14.31
CA ILE A 20 -6.20 1.95 -15.09
C ILE A 20 -5.90 1.46 -16.52
N ILE A 21 -6.42 0.29 -16.88
CA ILE A 21 -6.30 -0.29 -18.23
C ILE A 21 -7.44 0.10 -19.17
N GLY A 22 -8.54 0.61 -18.62
CA GLY A 22 -9.71 1.04 -19.37
C GLY A 22 -10.69 1.78 -18.46
N TYR A 23 -11.44 2.72 -19.04
CA TYR A 23 -12.51 3.46 -18.39
C TYR A 23 -13.54 3.89 -19.44
N ASP A 24 -14.79 4.02 -19.02
CA ASP A 24 -15.89 4.60 -19.79
C ASP A 24 -16.81 5.35 -18.83
N PHE A 25 -17.08 6.62 -19.14
CA PHE A 25 -18.04 7.44 -18.41
C PHE A 25 -19.22 7.69 -19.32
N ARG A 26 -20.44 7.52 -18.80
CA ARG A 26 -21.66 7.81 -19.57
C ARG A 26 -21.64 9.29 -20.00
N GLY A 27 -21.77 9.55 -21.30
CA GLY A 27 -21.62 10.89 -21.89
C GLY A 27 -20.23 11.17 -22.49
N HIS A 28 -19.28 10.24 -22.32
CA HIS A 28 -17.92 10.29 -22.86
C HIS A 28 -17.63 9.17 -23.88
N THR A 29 -18.67 8.41 -24.24
CA THR A 29 -18.60 7.31 -25.21
C THR A 29 -18.46 7.88 -26.64
N PRO A 30 -17.54 7.36 -27.47
CA PRO A 30 -17.44 7.77 -28.87
C PRO A 30 -18.79 7.54 -29.59
N PRO A 31 -19.27 8.49 -30.40
CA PRO A 31 -20.44 8.21 -31.23
C PRO A 31 -20.13 7.05 -32.20
N LYS A 32 -21.17 6.28 -32.58
CA LYS A 32 -21.07 5.01 -33.33
C LYS A 32 -20.40 5.12 -34.72
N ASN A 33 -20.07 6.32 -35.16
CA ASN A 33 -19.47 6.67 -36.45
C ASN A 33 -17.93 6.65 -36.45
N GLY A 34 -17.28 5.99 -35.48
CA GLY A 34 -15.85 5.67 -35.55
C GLY A 34 -14.91 6.87 -35.39
N THR A 35 -15.39 7.99 -34.87
CA THR A 35 -14.55 9.14 -34.57
C THR A 35 -13.76 8.94 -33.28
N SER A 36 -12.53 9.45 -33.26
CA SER A 36 -11.70 9.50 -32.05
C SER A 36 -12.46 10.21 -30.92
N ARG A 37 -12.25 9.78 -29.67
CA ARG A 37 -12.91 10.34 -28.47
C ARG A 37 -12.94 11.87 -28.52
N VAL A 38 -14.10 12.48 -28.27
CA VAL A 38 -14.18 13.92 -28.04
C VAL A 38 -13.28 14.26 -26.84
N LEU A 39 -12.39 15.24 -27.00
CA LEU A 39 -11.57 15.77 -25.91
C LEU A 39 -12.50 16.38 -24.85
N ASP A 40 -12.80 15.61 -23.82
CA ASP A 40 -13.79 15.92 -22.78
C ASP A 40 -13.21 16.69 -21.58
N GLY A 41 -11.97 17.15 -21.70
CA GLY A 41 -11.29 17.92 -20.65
C GLY A 41 -10.80 17.09 -19.46
N MET A 42 -10.96 15.77 -19.45
CA MET A 42 -10.43 14.93 -18.37
C MET A 42 -8.90 14.95 -18.37
N LYS A 43 -8.33 15.30 -17.20
CA LYS A 43 -6.89 15.30 -16.96
C LYS A 43 -6.57 14.34 -15.81
N TRP A 44 -5.75 13.33 -16.10
CA TRP A 44 -5.33 12.35 -15.11
C TRP A 44 -4.05 12.79 -14.41
N LYS A 45 -3.98 12.51 -13.10
CA LYS A 45 -2.75 12.54 -12.32
C LYS A 45 -2.62 11.20 -11.62
N ILE A 46 -1.41 10.64 -11.63
CA ILE A 46 -1.09 9.39 -10.95
C ILE A 46 0.21 9.57 -10.17
N THR A 47 0.34 8.85 -9.06
CA THR A 47 1.56 8.83 -8.27
C THR A 47 1.84 7.42 -7.79
N GLY A 48 3.12 7.04 -7.85
CA GLY A 48 3.68 5.86 -7.22
C GLY A 48 4.41 6.24 -5.93
N ASN A 49 5.51 5.56 -5.64
CA ASN A 49 6.48 6.06 -4.66
C ASN A 49 7.00 7.45 -5.05
N LEU A 50 7.41 8.24 -4.05
CA LEU A 50 7.96 9.55 -4.29
C LEU A 50 9.23 9.43 -5.16
N GLY A 51 9.26 10.15 -6.27
CA GLY A 51 10.35 10.13 -7.25
C GLY A 51 10.31 9.00 -8.28
N GLY A 52 9.47 7.96 -8.09
CA GLY A 52 9.42 6.82 -9.01
C GLY A 52 10.76 6.08 -9.05
N GLU A 53 11.40 6.06 -10.21
CA GLU A 53 12.75 5.47 -10.37
C GLU A 53 13.83 6.26 -9.61
N ASP A 54 13.62 7.57 -9.40
CA ASP A 54 14.44 8.43 -8.52
C ASP A 54 13.98 8.33 -7.05
N PHE A 55 13.85 7.11 -6.55
CA PHE A 55 13.29 6.81 -5.24
C PHE A 55 14.10 7.42 -4.08
N GLN A 56 13.41 7.82 -3.02
CA GLN A 56 14.01 8.49 -1.85
C GLN A 56 14.38 7.52 -0.69
N GLY A 57 14.05 6.24 -0.80
CA GLY A 57 14.21 5.22 0.25
C GLY A 57 15.66 4.81 0.60
N GLY A 58 16.66 5.32 -0.13
CA GLY A 58 18.09 5.10 0.13
C GLY A 58 18.44 3.61 0.30
N ARG A 59 18.99 3.25 1.47
CA ARG A 59 19.43 1.87 1.80
C ARG A 59 18.30 0.84 1.83
N ARG A 60 17.03 1.25 1.92
CA ARG A 60 15.88 0.34 1.95
C ARG A 60 15.46 -0.14 0.57
N GLY A 61 16.03 0.45 -0.48
CA GLY A 61 15.79 0.05 -1.87
C GLY A 61 14.53 0.64 -2.49
N SER A 62 14.40 0.43 -3.80
CA SER A 62 13.37 1.04 -4.65
C SER A 62 11.95 0.52 -4.44
N LEU A 63 11.80 -0.65 -3.80
CA LEU A 63 10.52 -1.34 -3.67
C LEU A 63 9.95 -1.32 -2.24
N ASN A 64 10.65 -0.69 -1.30
CA ASN A 64 10.22 -0.62 0.10
C ASN A 64 8.96 0.24 0.24
N GLU A 65 8.88 1.36 -0.48
CA GLU A 65 7.81 2.36 -0.40
C GLU A 65 6.85 2.28 -1.58
N GLY A 66 5.57 2.53 -1.29
CA GLY A 66 4.51 2.63 -2.28
C GLY A 66 4.01 4.06 -2.42
N ALA A 67 2.72 4.20 -2.75
CA ALA A 67 2.13 5.48 -3.12
C ALA A 67 1.29 6.14 -2.02
N LEU A 68 1.23 5.62 -0.80
CA LEU A 68 0.40 6.26 0.23
C LEU A 68 0.98 7.62 0.62
N TRP A 69 0.13 8.58 1.00
CA TRP A 69 0.60 9.91 1.39
C TRP A 69 1.64 9.83 2.52
N VAL A 70 1.43 8.96 3.50
CA VAL A 70 2.38 8.76 4.60
C VAL A 70 3.73 8.21 4.15
N GLU A 71 3.74 7.30 3.17
CA GLU A 71 4.95 6.73 2.59
C GLU A 71 5.72 7.81 1.82
N ARG A 72 5.02 8.59 0.98
CA ARG A 72 5.64 9.68 0.20
C ARG A 72 6.19 10.82 1.07
N ASN A 73 5.73 10.96 2.31
CA ASN A 73 6.25 11.96 3.25
C ASN A 73 7.23 11.35 4.28
N GLY A 74 7.58 10.06 4.16
CA GLY A 74 8.53 9.41 5.05
C GLY A 74 8.03 9.18 6.48
N TYR A 75 6.71 9.23 6.74
CA TYR A 75 6.16 9.02 8.08
C TYR A 75 6.28 7.57 8.58
N ASN A 76 6.66 6.64 7.70
CA ASN A 76 7.04 5.27 8.04
C ASN A 76 8.45 5.16 8.66
N LEU A 77 9.26 6.22 8.63
CA LEU A 77 10.65 6.22 9.09
C LEU A 77 10.77 6.46 10.61
N PRO A 78 11.82 5.92 11.26
CA PRO A 78 12.14 6.29 12.64
C PRO A 78 12.37 7.80 12.79
N GLY A 79 11.82 8.39 13.85
CA GLY A 79 11.98 9.82 14.13
C GLY A 79 11.15 10.74 13.23
N ALA A 80 10.17 10.19 12.48
CA ALA A 80 9.23 11.01 11.75
C ALA A 80 8.45 11.96 12.70
N PRO A 81 8.20 13.22 12.28
CA PRO A 81 7.57 14.21 13.14
C PRO A 81 6.06 13.95 13.26
N THR A 82 5.68 13.11 14.23
CA THR A 82 4.29 12.69 14.48
C THR A 82 3.76 13.19 15.82
N GLU A 83 4.44 14.12 16.47
CA GLU A 83 4.08 14.64 17.80
C GLU A 83 2.75 15.42 17.79
N SER A 84 2.42 16.02 16.65
CA SER A 84 1.17 16.77 16.45
C SER A 84 -0.01 15.90 16.07
N TRP A 85 0.18 14.58 15.93
CA TRP A 85 -0.88 13.68 15.50
C TRP A 85 -1.85 13.39 16.64
N GLU A 86 -3.11 13.14 16.29
CA GLU A 86 -4.15 12.81 17.25
C GLU A 86 -3.79 11.52 18.00
N ALA A 87 -3.90 11.58 19.33
CA ALA A 87 -3.77 10.39 20.16
C ALA A 87 -4.85 9.37 19.78
N SER A 88 -4.44 8.12 19.55
CA SER A 88 -5.34 7.05 19.15
C SER A 88 -5.20 5.85 20.08
N LYS A 89 -6.31 5.11 20.26
CA LYS A 89 -6.28 3.78 20.90
C LYS A 89 -5.66 2.71 19.99
N GLY A 90 -5.23 3.08 18.77
CA GLY A 90 -4.51 2.24 17.84
C GLY A 90 -5.38 1.66 16.72
N PRO A 91 -4.82 0.75 15.91
CA PRO A 91 -5.49 0.20 14.73
C PRO A 91 -6.74 -0.63 15.05
N SER A 92 -6.97 -1.00 16.31
CA SER A 92 -8.12 -1.80 16.77
C SER A 92 -9.45 -1.03 16.77
N THR A 93 -9.45 0.31 16.73
CA THR A 93 -10.69 1.09 16.76
C THR A 93 -11.43 1.14 15.42
N ALA A 94 -10.80 0.68 14.34
CA ALA A 94 -11.27 0.71 12.96
C ALA A 94 -11.71 2.10 12.46
N LEU A 95 -11.83 2.26 11.14
CA LEU A 95 -12.43 3.46 10.57
C LEU A 95 -13.96 3.29 10.50
N GLN A 96 -14.69 4.36 10.82
CA GLN A 96 -16.15 4.38 10.73
C GLN A 96 -16.64 4.54 9.28
N LYS A 97 -15.76 4.97 8.36
CA LYS A 97 -16.04 5.18 6.94
C LYS A 97 -14.86 4.66 6.11
N PRO A 98 -15.05 4.32 4.82
CA PRO A 98 -13.96 3.95 3.94
C PRO A 98 -12.86 5.02 3.91
N GLY A 99 -11.61 4.60 4.08
CA GLY A 99 -10.47 5.50 4.15
C GLY A 99 -9.17 4.74 4.41
N VAL A 100 -8.08 5.50 4.50
CA VAL A 100 -6.76 4.99 4.85
C VAL A 100 -6.24 5.81 6.03
N THR A 101 -5.85 5.14 7.10
CA THR A 101 -5.23 5.75 8.28
C THR A 101 -3.91 5.05 8.56
N PHE A 102 -2.94 5.83 9.05
CA PHE A 102 -1.65 5.33 9.48
C PHE A 102 -1.51 5.53 10.98
N TYR A 103 -0.98 4.51 11.64
CA TYR A 103 -0.73 4.53 13.08
C TYR A 103 0.78 4.37 13.28
N THR A 104 1.31 5.10 14.25
CA THR A 104 2.71 4.99 14.67
C THR A 104 2.75 4.76 16.17
N ALA A 105 3.72 3.98 16.62
CA ALA A 105 3.98 3.72 18.03
C ALA A 105 5.46 3.35 18.20
N THR A 106 5.99 3.62 19.40
CA THR A 106 7.34 3.21 19.80
C THR A 106 7.23 2.31 21.03
N PHE A 107 8.12 1.32 21.10
CA PHE A 107 8.24 0.44 22.26
C PHE A 107 9.69 -0.02 22.41
N THR A 108 10.09 -0.33 23.65
CA THR A 108 11.44 -0.78 23.98
C THR A 108 11.49 -2.30 24.05
N LEU A 109 12.47 -2.90 23.38
CA LEU A 109 12.80 -4.32 23.51
C LEU A 109 14.02 -4.47 24.43
N ALA A 110 13.88 -5.23 25.50
CA ALA A 110 14.95 -5.55 26.45
C ALA A 110 15.22 -7.06 26.48
N ILE A 111 15.60 -7.61 25.31
CA ILE A 111 15.91 -9.04 25.15
C ILE A 111 17.39 -9.27 25.52
N PRO A 112 17.71 -10.27 26.36
CA PRO A 112 19.10 -10.62 26.67
C PRO A 112 19.89 -11.00 25.42
N LEU A 113 21.14 -10.51 25.29
CA LEU A 113 22.01 -10.79 24.14
C LEU A 113 22.44 -12.25 24.01
N SER A 114 22.23 -13.06 25.06
CA SER A 114 22.65 -14.47 25.12
C SER A 114 21.66 -15.44 24.50
N ILE A 115 20.50 -14.97 24.04
CA ILE A 115 19.43 -15.82 23.50
C ILE A 115 18.96 -15.32 22.14
N ASP A 116 18.62 -16.27 21.27
CA ASP A 116 17.92 -15.99 20.02
C ASP A 116 16.41 -16.12 20.28
N VAL A 117 15.66 -15.03 20.05
CA VAL A 117 14.22 -14.96 20.30
C VAL A 117 13.51 -14.49 19.03
N PRO A 118 12.87 -15.40 18.29
CA PRO A 118 12.03 -15.04 17.16
C PRO A 118 10.86 -14.18 17.62
N LEU A 119 10.70 -13.00 17.01
CA LEU A 119 9.56 -12.11 17.23
C LEU A 119 8.68 -12.05 15.98
N SER A 120 7.37 -11.95 16.19
CA SER A 120 6.40 -11.83 15.10
C SER A 120 5.29 -10.87 15.48
N PHE A 121 4.75 -10.18 14.48
CA PHE A 121 3.51 -9.41 14.59
C PHE A 121 2.36 -10.27 14.08
N VAL A 122 1.33 -10.46 14.91
CA VAL A 122 0.16 -11.28 14.57
C VAL A 122 -1.04 -10.37 14.37
N PHE A 123 -1.63 -10.42 13.18
CA PHE A 123 -2.90 -9.78 12.89
C PHE A 123 -4.02 -10.78 13.14
N TYR A 124 -4.90 -10.46 14.09
CA TYR A 124 -6.14 -11.21 14.27
C TYR A 124 -7.14 -10.72 13.23
N GLY A 125 -7.12 -11.36 12.06
CA GLY A 125 -8.21 -11.24 11.10
C GLY A 125 -9.51 -11.79 11.68
N ASP A 126 -10.63 -11.45 11.06
CA ASP A 126 -11.84 -12.20 11.33
C ASP A 126 -11.61 -13.63 10.83
N ALA A 127 -12.03 -14.64 11.60
CA ALA A 127 -12.08 -16.01 11.08
C ALA A 127 -12.83 -16.01 9.74
N PHE A 128 -12.69 -17.05 8.92
CA PHE A 128 -13.53 -17.28 7.72
C PHE A 128 -15.03 -17.49 8.07
N ASN A 129 -15.56 -16.80 9.08
CA ASN A 129 -16.91 -16.85 9.59
C ASN A 129 -17.86 -15.80 8.96
N GLY A 130 -17.38 -14.94 8.05
CA GLY A 130 -18.27 -14.10 7.24
C GLY A 130 -18.40 -12.63 7.64
N LYS A 131 -17.82 -12.16 8.74
CA LYS A 131 -18.00 -10.77 9.23
C LYS A 131 -16.73 -9.93 9.06
N ARG A 132 -16.86 -8.64 8.68
CA ARG A 132 -15.81 -7.58 8.61
C ARG A 132 -14.61 -7.79 7.65
N LYS A 133 -14.86 -8.36 6.48
CA LYS A 133 -13.85 -8.80 5.50
C LYS A 133 -13.04 -7.73 4.75
N ASP A 134 -13.29 -6.43 4.91
CA ASP A 134 -12.87 -5.46 3.88
C ASP A 134 -11.80 -4.46 4.33
N TRP A 135 -10.69 -4.95 4.89
CA TRP A 135 -9.54 -4.09 5.19
C TRP A 135 -8.20 -4.72 4.84
N ARG A 136 -7.22 -3.86 4.60
CA ARG A 136 -5.82 -4.21 4.33
C ARG A 136 -4.93 -3.41 5.25
N ALA A 137 -3.82 -3.99 5.66
CA ALA A 137 -2.78 -3.29 6.41
C ALA A 137 -1.39 -3.51 5.81
N GLN A 138 -0.52 -2.57 6.09
CA GLN A 138 0.91 -2.63 5.83
C GLN A 138 1.62 -2.45 7.16
N LEU A 139 2.52 -3.37 7.50
CA LEU A 139 3.35 -3.30 8.69
C LEU A 139 4.71 -2.71 8.34
N TRP A 140 5.13 -1.74 9.15
CA TRP A 140 6.42 -1.08 9.03
C TRP A 140 7.19 -1.24 10.34
N VAL A 141 8.44 -1.71 10.24
CA VAL A 141 9.34 -1.86 11.40
C VAL A 141 10.63 -1.11 11.08
N ASN A 142 10.91 -0.04 11.84
CA ASN A 142 12.08 0.81 11.65
C ASN A 142 12.27 1.32 10.19
N GLY A 143 11.15 1.61 9.51
CA GLY A 143 11.13 2.07 8.11
C GLY A 143 11.12 0.96 7.06
N TYR A 144 11.27 -0.31 7.44
CA TYR A 144 11.18 -1.44 6.52
C TYR A 144 9.73 -1.95 6.43
N HIS A 145 9.21 -2.10 5.21
CA HIS A 145 7.91 -2.72 4.99
C HIS A 145 8.02 -4.23 5.22
N PHE A 146 7.46 -4.71 6.33
CA PHE A 146 7.65 -6.07 6.85
C PHE A 146 6.44 -6.98 6.68
N GLY A 147 5.30 -6.46 6.24
CA GLY A 147 4.12 -7.29 6.04
C GLY A 147 2.99 -6.58 5.31
N LYS A 148 2.26 -7.34 4.50
CA LYS A 148 1.03 -6.90 3.82
C LYS A 148 -0.08 -7.87 4.18
N PHE A 149 -1.05 -7.38 4.94
CA PHE A 149 -2.20 -8.15 5.40
C PHE A 149 -3.44 -7.77 4.59
N ALA A 150 -4.24 -8.75 4.19
CA ALA A 150 -5.51 -8.55 3.52
C ALA A 150 -6.59 -9.44 4.14
N ASN A 151 -7.46 -8.82 4.96
CA ASN A 151 -8.52 -9.56 5.64
C ASN A 151 -9.43 -10.25 4.63
N GLY A 152 -9.84 -11.49 4.91
CA GLY A 152 -10.75 -12.26 4.06
C GLY A 152 -10.18 -12.81 2.75
N ILE A 153 -8.90 -12.60 2.42
CA ILE A 153 -8.24 -13.19 1.23
C ILE A 153 -7.29 -14.35 1.58
N GLY A 154 -6.54 -14.29 2.69
CA GLY A 154 -5.65 -15.37 3.14
C GLY A 154 -5.85 -15.71 4.62
N PRO A 155 -4.97 -16.54 5.24
CA PRO A 155 -4.36 -16.08 6.49
C PRO A 155 -3.58 -14.79 6.25
#